data_AF-A0A1Y1Y334-F1
#
_entry.id   AF-A0A1Y1Y334-F1
#
_cell.length_a   1.000
_cell.length_b   1.000
_cell.length_c   1.000
_cell.angle_alpha   90.00
_cell.angle_beta   90.00
_cell.angle_gamma   90.00
#
_symmetry.space_group_name_H-M   'P 1'
#
loop_
_entity.id
_entity.type
_entity.pdbx_description
1 polymer ?
#
loop_
_entity_poly.entity_id
_entity_poly.type
_entity_poly.pdbx_seq_one_letter_code
_entity_poly.pdbx_strand_id
1 'polypeptide(L)'
;MAEDLIIHIVGSKFDLANTRREVSPGEVTDFLEKVVGAGYTVHEVSAKENEGVDEVFIQIARQLVENKFELERARQYKTDGSIYLNDEDQETAKSRCCN
;
A
#
# COMPACT_ATOMS: atom_id res chain seq x y z
N MET A 1 -0.08 -10.05 4.20
CA MET A 1 -0.82 -9.20 5.16
C MET A 1 -0.14 -7.86 5.41
N ALA A 2 1.20 -7.76 5.36
CA ALA A 2 1.93 -6.52 5.61
C ALA A 2 2.19 -5.66 4.34
N GLU A 3 1.82 -6.16 3.16
CA GLU A 3 2.17 -5.57 1.85
C GLU A 3 1.27 -4.39 1.46
N ASP A 4 0.14 -4.21 2.16
CA ASP A 4 -0.85 -3.16 1.89
C ASP A 4 -0.74 -1.97 2.87
N LEU A 5 0.27 -1.96 3.74
CA LEU A 5 0.46 -0.93 4.75
C LEU A 5 1.23 0.26 4.18
N ILE A 6 0.55 1.40 4.09
CA ILE A 6 1.16 2.67 3.71
C ILE A 6 1.60 3.39 4.98
N ILE A 7 2.91 3.65 5.11
CA ILE A 7 3.48 4.30 6.29
C ILE A 7 4.08 5.64 5.86
N HIS A 8 3.56 6.71 6.46
CA HIS A 8 4.10 8.07 6.31
C HIS A 8 4.83 8.48 7.58
N ILE A 9 5.95 9.17 7.41
CA ILE A 9 6.75 9.65 8.53
C ILE A 9 6.55 11.16 8.61
N VAL A 10 6.16 11.62 9.80
CA VAL A 10 5.76 13.02 10.00
C VAL A 10 6.59 13.62 11.12
N GLY A 11 7.45 14.58 10.77
CA GLY A 11 8.12 15.46 11.71
C GLY A 11 7.16 16.56 12.18
N SER A 12 6.64 16.43 13.40
CA SER A 12 5.74 17.43 13.98
C SER A 12 6.51 18.61 14.58
N LYS A 13 5.80 19.74 14.74
CA LYS A 13 6.30 20.99 15.35
C LYS A 13 7.42 21.65 14.54
N PHE A 14 7.21 21.74 13.23
CA PHE A 14 8.12 22.46 12.33
C PHE A 14 8.36 23.92 12.76
N ASP A 15 7.41 24.53 13.48
CA ASP A 15 7.55 25.87 14.07
C ASP A 15 8.75 26.00 15.03
N LEU A 16 9.21 24.90 15.63
CA LEU A 16 10.37 24.87 16.53
C LEU A 16 11.67 24.43 15.84
N ALA A 17 11.63 24.14 14.55
CA ALA A 17 12.77 23.60 13.81
C ALA A 17 14.00 24.53 13.86
N ASN A 18 13.79 25.84 13.83
CA ASN A 18 14.89 26.81 13.86
C ASN A 18 15.65 26.86 15.21
N THR A 19 15.06 26.37 16.28
CA THR A 19 15.60 26.55 17.64
C THR A 19 15.96 25.24 18.33
N ARG A 20 15.30 24.12 17.96
CA ARG A 20 15.43 22.83 18.65
C ARG A 20 15.50 21.63 17.72
N ARG A 21 15.83 21.82 16.43
CA ARG A 21 15.99 20.69 15.50
C ARG A 21 17.27 19.92 15.83
N GLU A 22 17.08 18.66 16.24
CA GLU A 22 18.16 17.71 16.49
C GLU A 22 18.51 16.89 15.25
N VAL A 23 17.52 16.62 14.39
CA VAL A 23 17.70 15.80 13.20
C VAL A 23 17.30 16.60 11.96
N SER A 24 18.21 16.66 10.99
CA SER A 24 17.95 17.30 9.71
C SER A 24 17.10 16.41 8.80
N PRO A 25 16.33 16.98 7.86
CA PRO A 25 15.51 16.20 6.94
C PRO A 25 16.35 15.23 6.08
N GLY A 26 17.58 15.59 5.74
CA GLY A 26 18.51 14.72 5.00
C GLY A 26 18.97 13.49 5.80
N GLU A 27 19.18 13.64 7.11
CA GLU A 27 19.53 12.50 7.96
C GLU A 27 18.37 11.51 8.11
N VAL A 28 17.14 12.00 8.12
CA VAL A 28 15.94 11.15 8.14
C VAL A 28 15.83 10.36 6.84
N THR A 29 15.98 11.00 5.68
CA THR A 29 15.90 10.31 4.38
C THR A 29 16.99 9.25 4.27
N ASP A 30 18.23 9.58 4.65
CA ASP A 30 19.36 8.66 4.63
C ASP A 30 19.14 7.44 5.55
N PHE A 31 18.55 7.66 6.73
CA PHE A 31 18.24 6.59 7.66
C PHE A 31 17.17 5.66 7.11
N LEU A 32 16.13 6.22 6.49
CA LEU A 32 15.02 5.44 5.96
C LEU A 32 15.44 4.56 4.79
N GLU A 33 16.23 5.11 3.87
CA GLU A 33 16.79 4.33 2.76
C GLU A 33 17.65 3.16 3.26
N LYS A 34 18.43 3.37 4.33
CA LYS A 34 19.35 2.35 4.87
C LYS A 34 18.67 1.27 5.70
N VAL A 35 17.66 1.64 6.51
CA VAL A 35 17.09 0.73 7.52
C VAL A 35 15.79 0.08 7.06
N VAL A 36 14.94 0.84 6.36
CA VAL A 36 13.57 0.41 6.05
C VAL A 36 13.38 0.14 4.55
N GLY A 37 14.13 0.84 3.69
CA GLY A 37 14.10 0.71 2.24
C GLY A 37 13.51 1.95 1.54
N ALA A 38 13.50 1.93 0.21
CA ALA A 38 12.96 3.02 -0.61
C ALA A 38 11.42 2.99 -0.64
N GLY A 39 10.80 4.17 -0.54
CA GLY A 39 9.35 4.34 -0.73
C GLY A 39 8.61 5.02 0.42
N TYR A 40 9.27 5.31 1.54
CA TYR A 40 8.67 6.09 2.62
C TYR A 40 8.68 7.58 2.29
N THR A 41 7.55 8.24 2.49
CA THR A 41 7.48 9.70 2.36
C THR A 41 7.63 10.36 3.72
N VAL A 42 8.52 11.36 3.78
CA VAL A 42 8.74 12.18 4.97
C VAL A 42 8.07 13.53 4.78
N HIS A 43 7.34 13.96 5.80
CA HIS A 43 6.66 15.25 5.83
C HIS A 43 7.04 16.01 7.09
N GLU A 44 7.14 17.32 7.00
CA GLU A 44 7.32 18.20 8.15
C GLU A 44 6.07 19.05 8.31
N VAL A 45 5.50 19.08 9.51
CA VAL A 45 4.22 19.76 9.76
C VAL A 45 4.28 20.61 11.01
N SER A 46 3.55 21.72 11.00
CA SER A 46 3.27 22.54 12.17
C SER A 46 1.76 22.53 12.44
N ALA A 47 1.33 21.76 13.44
CA ALA A 47 -0.06 21.77 13.88
C ALA A 47 -0.47 23.11 14.53
N LYS A 48 0.52 23.88 14.99
CA LYS A 48 0.28 25.18 15.64
C LYS A 48 0.03 26.30 14.62
N GLU A 49 0.81 26.32 13.56
CA GLU A 49 0.70 27.31 12.48
C GLU A 49 -0.24 26.83 11.35
N ASN A 50 -0.78 25.61 11.48
CA ASN A 50 -1.61 24.93 10.48
C ASN A 50 -0.91 24.79 9.12
N GLU A 51 0.37 24.43 9.14
CA GLU A 51 1.20 24.23 7.94
C GLU A 51 1.49 22.73 7.72
N GLY A 52 1.31 22.26 6.49
CA GLY A 52 1.65 20.90 6.04
C GLY A 52 0.72 19.79 6.51
N VAL A 53 -0.19 20.04 7.46
CA VAL A 53 -1.11 19.02 7.98
C VAL A 53 -2.08 18.54 6.90
N ASP A 54 -2.73 19.46 6.19
CA ASP A 54 -3.70 19.12 5.14
C ASP A 54 -3.05 18.37 3.96
N GLU A 55 -1.84 18.78 3.58
CA GLU A 55 -1.07 18.18 2.49
C GLU A 55 -0.74 16.71 2.79
N VAL A 56 -0.36 16.41 4.04
CA VAL A 56 -0.12 15.03 4.50
C VAL A 56 -1.38 14.20 4.38
N PHE A 57 -2.52 14.70 4.87
CA PHE A 57 -3.77 13.96 4.82
C PHE A 57 -4.29 13.76 3.39
N ILE A 58 -4.15 14.75 2.52
CA ILE A 58 -4.50 14.63 1.09
C ILE A 58 -3.62 13.57 0.43
N GLN A 59 -2.32 13.55 0.70
CA GLN A 59 -1.41 12.58 0.11
C GLN A 59 -1.71 11.15 0.59
N ILE A 60 -1.95 10.96 1.89
CA ILE A 60 -2.38 9.67 2.45
C ILE A 60 -3.69 9.22 1.79
N ALA A 61 -4.68 10.11 1.71
CA ALA A 61 -5.97 9.80 1.12
C ALA A 61 -5.83 9.38 -0.35
N ARG A 62 -4.99 10.10 -1.11
CA ARG A 62 -4.70 9.77 -2.51
C ARG A 62 -4.07 8.39 -2.65
N GLN A 63 -3.02 8.09 -1.88
CA GLN A 63 -2.34 6.80 -1.95
C GLN A 63 -3.24 5.64 -1.50
N LEU A 64 -4.12 5.86 -0.50
CA LEU A 64 -5.10 4.86 -0.09
C LEU A 64 -6.12 4.55 -1.20
N VAL A 65 -6.59 5.56 -1.92
CA VAL A 65 -7.51 5.39 -3.05
C VAL A 65 -6.83 4.64 -4.20
N GLU A 66 -5.60 5.02 -4.54
CA GLU A 66 -4.81 4.34 -5.58
C GLU A 66 -4.55 2.88 -5.22
N ASN A 67 -4.08 2.58 -4.01
CA ASN A 67 -3.85 1.22 -3.55
C ASN A 67 -5.13 0.38 -3.51
N LYS A 68 -6.26 0.97 -3.07
CA LYS A 68 -7.55 0.26 -3.07
C LYS A 68 -7.93 -0.17 -4.49
N PHE A 69 -7.74 0.71 -5.48
CA PHE A 69 -8.08 0.40 -6.88
C PHE A 69 -7.20 -0.73 -7.44
N GLU A 70 -5.91 -0.74 -7.12
CA GLU A 70 -4.99 -1.81 -7.52
C GLU A 70 -5.34 -3.16 -6.88
N LEU A 71 -5.64 -3.15 -5.58
CA LEU A 71 -6.09 -4.34 -4.84
C LEU A 71 -7.42 -4.90 -5.39
N GLU A 72 -8.37 -4.03 -5.71
CA GLU A 72 -9.65 -4.42 -6.30
C GLU A 72 -9.45 -5.02 -7.69
N ARG A 73 -8.63 -4.43 -8.56
CA ARG A 73 -8.27 -5.02 -9.86
C ARG A 73 -7.59 -6.38 -9.70
N ALA A 74 -6.61 -6.48 -8.81
CA ALA A 74 -5.89 -7.73 -8.55
C ALA A 74 -6.81 -8.85 -8.05
N ARG A 75 -7.85 -8.51 -7.27
CA ARG A 75 -8.89 -9.47 -6.86
C ARG A 75 -9.81 -9.85 -8.01
N GLN A 76 -10.19 -8.89 -8.86
CA GLN A 76 -11.03 -9.14 -10.03
C GLN A 76 -10.38 -10.13 -11.02
N TYR A 77 -9.08 -10.00 -11.25
CA TYR A 77 -8.31 -10.95 -12.08
C TYR A 77 -8.21 -12.37 -11.48
N LYS A 78 -8.32 -12.52 -10.15
CA LYS A 78 -8.31 -13.84 -9.49
C LYS A 78 -9.68 -14.51 -9.49
N THR A 79 -10.76 -13.75 -9.60
CA THR A 79 -12.14 -14.28 -9.62
C THR A 79 -12.63 -14.69 -11.02
N ASP A 80 -11.93 -14.29 -12.08
CA ASP A 80 -12.28 -14.65 -13.48
C ASP A 80 -11.67 -16.00 -13.94
N GLY A 81 -11.31 -16.85 -12.99
CA GLY A 81 -11.05 -18.27 -13.24
C GLY A 81 -12.35 -19.04 -13.35
N SER A 82 -13.17 -18.74 -14.35
CA SER A 82 -14.30 -19.60 -14.69
C SER A 82 -13.76 -20.91 -15.26
N ILE A 83 -13.76 -21.96 -14.42
CA ILE A 83 -13.52 -23.33 -14.89
C ILE A 83 -14.80 -23.78 -15.58
N TYR A 84 -14.84 -23.64 -16.91
CA TYR A 84 -15.85 -24.30 -17.73
C TYR A 84 -15.50 -25.78 -17.82
N LEU A 85 -16.14 -26.60 -16.98
CA LEU A 85 -16.19 -28.06 -17.17
C LEU A 85 -17.19 -28.33 -18.31
N ASN A 86 -16.70 -28.51 -19.52
CA ASN A 86 -17.50 -29.08 -20.60
C ASN A 86 -17.71 -30.57 -20.29
N ASP A 87 -18.90 -30.92 -19.78
CA ASP A 87 -19.35 -32.30 -19.56
C ASP A 87 -19.82 -32.99 -20.87
N GLU A 88 -19.22 -32.65 -22.02
CA GLU A 88 -19.62 -33.23 -23.32
C GLU A 88 -18.63 -34.27 -23.90
N ASP A 89 -17.57 -34.63 -23.17
CA ASP A 89 -16.62 -35.68 -23.58
C ASP A 89 -16.61 -36.91 -22.64
N GLN A 90 -17.75 -37.31 -22.07
CA GLN A 90 -17.89 -38.61 -21.37
C GLN A 90 -19.05 -39.49 -21.86
N GLU A 91 -19.42 -39.41 -23.13
CA GLU A 91 -20.03 -40.55 -23.83
C GLU A 91 -18.97 -41.30 -24.64
N THR A 92 -18.18 -42.17 -23.96
CA THR A 92 -17.66 -43.46 -24.47
C THR A 92 -16.48 -43.98 -23.64
N ALA A 93 -16.72 -44.23 -22.35
CA ALA A 93 -15.90 -45.21 -21.63
C ALA A 93 -16.80 -46.13 -20.81
N LYS A 94 -17.57 -46.96 -21.53
CA LYS A 94 -18.10 -48.22 -20.99
C LYS A 94 -16.91 -49.04 -20.48
N SER A 95 -16.63 -49.00 -19.19
CA SER A 95 -15.89 -50.06 -18.52
C SER A 95 -16.71 -50.57 -17.35
N ARG A 96 -16.94 -51.89 -17.40
CA ARG A 96 -17.78 -52.68 -16.51
C ARG A 96 -17.18 -52.66 -15.11
N CYS A 97 -17.94 -52.24 -14.12
CA CYS A 97 -17.81 -52.79 -12.77
C CYS A 97 -18.93 -53.82 -12.60
N CYS A 98 -18.58 -55.09 -12.81
CA CYS A 98 -19.41 -56.23 -12.41
C CYS A 98 -19.09 -56.62 -10.96
N ASN A 99 -20.15 -57.02 -10.24
CA ASN A 99 -20.26 -57.93 -9.08
C ASN A 99 -19.25 -57.85 -7.94
#